data_AF-A0A192H5W3-F1
#
_entry.id   AF-A0A192H5W3-F1
#
_cell.length_a   1.000
_cell.length_b   1.000
_cell.length_c   1.000
_cell.angle_alpha   90.00
_cell.angle_beta   90.00
_cell.angle_gamma   90.00
#
_symmetry.space_group_name_H-M   'P 1'
#
loop_
_entity.id
_entity.type
_entity.pdbx_description
1 polymer ?
#
loop_
_entity_poly.entity_id
_entity_poly.type
_entity_poly.pdbx_seq_one_letter_code
_entity_poly.pdbx_strand_id
1 'polypeptide(L)' 'MTPEQIIFRKYLEKIFMNENENIIKTIVYCNHNQEKMHREERRAYKSLTDREINQVVNEITLPF' A
#
# COMPACT_ATOMS: atom_id res chain seq x y z
N MET A 1 -2.73 11.37 -7.63
CA MET A 1 -2.37 9.94 -7.61
C MET A 1 -2.64 9.30 -8.97
N THR A 2 -1.77 8.41 -9.42
CA THR A 2 -1.97 7.54 -10.59
C THR A 2 -2.98 6.42 -10.28
N PRO A 3 -3.55 5.73 -11.29
CA PRO A 3 -4.44 4.59 -11.06
C PRO A 3 -3.81 3.51 -10.18
N GLU A 4 -2.54 3.19 -10.40
CA GLU A 4 -1.77 2.21 -9.64
C GLU A 4 -1.60 2.65 -8.17
N GLN A 5 -1.35 3.94 -7.93
CA GLN A 5 -1.29 4.51 -6.59
C GLN A 5 -2.64 4.41 -5.87
N ILE A 6 -3.76 4.64 -6.56
CA ILE A 6 -5.11 4.52 -5.98
C ILE A 6 -5.41 3.06 -5.61
N ILE A 7 -5.07 2.11 -6.49
CA ILE A 7 -5.27 0.68 -6.22
C ILE A 7 -4.44 0.26 -5.01
N PHE A 8 -3.15 0.63 -4.99
CA PHE A 8 -2.27 0.31 -3.86
C PHE A 8 -2.74 0.99 -2.57
N ARG A 9 -3.18 2.25 -2.62
CA ARG A 9 -3.74 2.96 -1.47
C ARG A 9 -4.92 2.21 -0.85
N LYS A 10 -5.90 1.80 -1.67
CA LYS A 10 -7.09 1.07 -1.18
C LYS A 10 -6.71 -0.25 -0.51
N TYR A 11 -5.75 -0.96 -1.10
CA TYR A 11 -5.22 -2.19 -0.51
C TYR A 11 -4.51 -1.89 0.82
N LEU A 12 -3.66 -0.87 0.85
CA LEU A 12 -2.87 -0.48 2.02
C LEU A 12 -3.78 -0.02 3.18
N GLU A 13 -4.82 0.78 2.89
CA GLU A 13 -5.85 1.19 3.86
C GLU A 13 -6.59 -0.03 4.42
N LYS A 14 -6.97 -1.00 3.57
CA LYS A 14 -7.63 -2.23 4.00
C LYS A 14 -6.75 -3.04 4.96
N ILE A 15 -5.47 -3.24 4.65
CA ILE A 15 -4.56 -3.97 5.54
C ILE A 15 -4.29 -3.17 6.82
N PHE A 16 -4.10 -1.85 6.72
CA PHE A 16 -3.88 -0.97 7.87
C PHE A 16 -5.05 -1.04 8.86
N MET A 17 -6.29 -0.95 8.38
CA MET A 17 -7.49 -1.05 9.24
C MET A 17 -7.70 -2.45 9.83
N ASN A 18 -7.36 -3.52 9.10
CA ASN A 18 -7.61 -4.88 9.55
C ASN A 18 -6.52 -5.45 10.46
N GLU A 19 -5.25 -5.12 10.21
CA GLU A 19 -4.13 -5.87 10.78
C GLU A 19 -3.32 -5.11 11.82
N ASN A 20 -3.15 -3.77 11.75
CA ASN A 20 -2.35 -3.03 12.73
C ASN A 20 -2.41 -1.52 12.49
N GLU A 21 -2.59 -0.75 13.56
CA GLU A 21 -2.47 0.72 13.66
C GLU A 21 -1.06 1.27 13.29
N ASN A 22 -0.14 0.42 12.80
CA ASN A 22 1.24 0.77 12.49
C ASN A 22 1.54 0.57 11.00
N ILE A 23 1.70 1.69 10.30
CA ILE A 23 1.94 1.74 8.85
C ILE A 23 3.22 1.02 8.42
N ILE A 24 4.28 1.01 9.26
CA ILE A 24 5.54 0.33 8.94
C ILE A 24 5.30 -1.17 8.88
N LYS A 25 4.57 -1.73 9.86
CA LYS A 25 4.19 -3.15 9.83
C LYS A 25 3.35 -3.49 8.59
N THR A 26 2.43 -2.61 8.21
CA THR A 26 1.60 -2.78 7.01
C THR A 26 2.44 -2.84 5.73
N ILE A 27 3.44 -1.96 5.58
CA ILE A 27 4.35 -1.96 4.43
C ILE A 27 5.20 -3.23 4.40
N VAL A 28 5.75 -3.63 5.56
CA VAL A 28 6.52 -4.87 5.69
C VAL A 28 5.66 -6.08 5.32
N TYR A 29 4.39 -6.11 5.73
CA TYR A 29 3.46 -7.16 5.33
C TYR A 29 3.26 -7.19 3.81
N CYS A 30 3.01 -6.04 3.18
CA CYS A 30 2.84 -5.94 1.72
C CYS A 30 4.06 -6.47 0.96
N ASN A 31 5.26 -6.14 1.44
CA ASN A 31 6.51 -6.60 0.85
C ASN A 31 6.66 -8.13 0.91
N HIS A 32 6.35 -8.74 2.07
CA HIS A 32 6.57 -10.17 2.29
C HIS A 32 5.43 -11.06 1.78
N ASN A 33 4.23 -10.52 1.56
CA ASN A 33 3.03 -11.30 1.24
C ASN A 33 2.43 -10.95 -0.13
N GLN A 34 3.28 -10.61 -1.12
CA GLN A 34 2.80 -10.24 -2.45
C GLN A 34 1.93 -11.33 -3.09
N GLU A 35 2.20 -12.60 -2.78
CA GLU A 35 1.44 -13.77 -3.23
C GLU A 35 -0.01 -13.80 -2.70
N LYS A 36 -0.30 -13.09 -1.60
CA LYS A 36 -1.66 -12.95 -1.04
C LYS A 36 -2.45 -11.80 -1.66
N MET A 37 -1.79 -10.88 -2.36
CA MET A 37 -2.45 -9.78 -3.07
C MET A 37 -3.26 -10.32 -4.26
N HIS A 38 -4.42 -9.73 -4.52
CA HIS A 38 -5.14 -9.97 -5.77
C HIS A 38 -4.28 -9.54 -6.96
N ARG A 39 -4.57 -10.12 -8.13
CA ARG A 39 -3.76 -9.91 -9.35
C ARG A 39 -3.56 -8.44 -9.70
N GLU A 40 -4.60 -7.63 -9.58
CA GLU A 40 -4.57 -6.20 -9.91
C GLU A 40 -3.78 -5.39 -8.87
N GLU A 41 -3.97 -5.67 -7.59
CA GLU A 41 -3.22 -5.05 -6.48
C GLU A 41 -1.73 -5.35 -6.60
N ARG A 42 -1.38 -6.62 -6.88
CA ARG A 42 0.00 -7.05 -7.09
C ARG A 42 0.63 -6.36 -8.28
N ARG A 43 -0.11 -6.23 -9.39
CA ARG A 43 0.38 -5.56 -10.60
C ARG A 43 0.63 -4.08 -10.32
N ALA A 44 -0.32 -3.40 -9.68
CA ALA A 44 -0.20 -2.01 -9.28
C ALA A 44 1.02 -1.82 -8.37
N TYR A 45 1.14 -2.62 -7.30
CA TYR A 45 2.24 -2.52 -6.37
C TYR A 45 3.61 -2.69 -7.04
N LYS A 46 3.75 -3.69 -7.93
CA LYS A 46 5.01 -3.94 -8.67
C LYS A 46 5.37 -2.85 -9.68
N SER A 47 4.40 -2.06 -10.14
CA SER A 47 4.65 -0.95 -11.07
C SER A 47 5.04 0.36 -10.37
N LEU A 48 4.86 0.46 -9.05
CA LEU A 48 5.20 1.66 -8.30
C LEU A 48 6.69 1.66 -7.96
N THR A 49 7.31 2.83 -8.09
CA THR A 49 8.63 3.12 -7.54
C THR A 49 8.56 3.34 -6.03
N ASP A 50 9.69 3.23 -5.33
CA ASP A 50 9.78 3.54 -3.89
C ASP A 50 9.28 4.94 -3.57
N ARG A 51 9.52 5.91 -4.47
CA ARG A 51 9.03 7.29 -4.33
C ARG A 51 7.50 7.34 -4.35
N GLU A 52 6.87 6.61 -5.26
CA GLU A 52 5.42 6.58 -5.39
C GLU A 52 4.76 5.82 -4.24
N ILE A 53 5.39 4.73 -3.76
CA ILE A 53 4.98 4.03 -2.55
C ILE A 53 5.03 4.99 -1.35
N ASN A 54 6.13 5.73 -1.18
CA ASN A 54 6.27 6.71 -0.11
C ASN A 54 5.24 7.85 -0.19
N GLN A 55 4.89 8.29 -1.41
CA GLN A 55 3.79 9.26 -1.58
C GLN A 55 2.46 8.71 -1.07
N VAL A 56 2.11 7.46 -1.43
CA VAL A 56 0.87 6.82 -0.97
C VAL A 56 0.87 6.65 0.55
N VAL A 57 1.99 6.21 1.13
CA VAL A 57 2.15 6.06 2.58
C VAL A 57 1.96 7.39 3.29
N ASN A 58 2.62 8.45 2.82
CA ASN A 58 2.49 9.79 3.41
C ASN A 58 1.05 10.30 3.37
N GLU A 59 0.32 10.08 2.27
CA GLU A 59 -1.09 10.47 2.17
C GLU A 59 -2.01 9.74 3.16
N ILE A 60 -1.66 8.53 3.59
CA ILE A 60 -2.43 7.78 4.59
C ILE A 60 -2.07 8.22 6.02
N THR A 61 -0.80 8.57 6.25
CA THR A 61 -0.29 8.82 7.61
C THR A 61 -0.33 10.27 8.06
N LEU A 62 -0.46 11.23 7.13
CA LEU A 62 -0.48 12.65 7.49
C LEU A 62 -1.82 13.01 8.15
N PRO A 63 -1.82 13.57 9.38
CA PRO A 63 -3.01 14.17 9.96
C PRO A 63 -3.37 15.42 9.14
N PHE A 64 -4.67 15.58 8.84
CA PHE A 64 -5.23 16.67 8.05
C PHE A 64 -4.77 18.07 8.50
#